data_AF-A0A202DJM1-F1
#
_entry.id   AF-A0A202DJM1-F1
#
_cell.length_a   1.000
_cell.length_b   1.000
_cell.length_c   1.000
_cell.angle_alpha   90.00
_cell.angle_beta   90.00
_cell.angle_gamma   90.00
#
_symmetry.space_group_name_H-M   'P 1'
#
loop_
_entity.id
_entity.type
_entity.pdbx_description
1 polymer ?
#
loop_
_entity_poly.entity_id
_entity_poly.type
_entity_poly.pdbx_seq_one_letter_code
_entity_poly.pdbx_strand_id
1 'polypeptide(L)'
;MRIKLNSSSSSKKKKSGIGSKIGMSLFFFVFLAMGLAFCFFIVQDTIQTFKTYAWHETECTITSSSVSTGGGENPYEPRIKYNYKVQGVTYTSDKVSRKSQGYSNYGKANRIALKYPVGGKATCYVNPEQPREAILKKDGPWVMFFVLIPLIFVLVGGGGLYGTWKPDGDSDTDDDSSDTKSGESISKGSSKANGPMIATVIFGVVFAGGLCAAYFWSVKTLVKVHVANSWPEVECTIESSRVQTHEGDDGDTYSVDILYRYEYEGRMYRSNKYKFIGGSSSGYSGKRKVVNDHPVGSKKKCYVNPDEPSEAVLRRGFTPDLLLLLIPVVPLLIGFFGFSYTVKKLFLRQVAPETPDWMPIIDAEIRDGKMILKPKTSPASKMIGILIFWIIWSLIVYFMISANIKGNGPPILMTVIFSLFEIGITFGLIHTLLSMFNAKPILSISTLEPRLGSSFILSYALKGRVSSISKLKITIEGREEATYQRGTNTVTDKSTFSTINVVDTSTESEFSAGSKEIDIPADSMHSFVASHNKIIWSIKVEGVIERWPDIKEEFPLVIFPVK
;
A
#
# COMPACT_ATOMS: atom_id res chain seq x y z
N MET A 1 -39.43 -34.58 -32.74
CA MET A 1 -38.55 -33.53 -33.29
C MET A 1 -37.21 -33.62 -32.54
N ARG A 2 -36.21 -34.30 -33.13
CA ARG A 2 -34.89 -34.52 -32.51
C ARG A 2 -33.91 -33.51 -33.08
N ILE A 3 -33.41 -32.59 -32.25
CA ILE A 3 -32.34 -31.67 -32.64
C ILE A 3 -31.01 -32.41 -32.40
N LYS A 4 -30.31 -32.76 -33.48
CA LYS A 4 -28.91 -33.18 -33.46
C LYS A 4 -28.04 -31.92 -33.30
N LEU A 5 -27.36 -31.79 -32.17
CA LEU A 5 -26.26 -30.83 -32.01
C LEU A 5 -24.96 -31.52 -32.44
N ASN A 6 -24.46 -31.15 -33.62
CA ASN A 6 -23.10 -31.43 -34.06
C ASN A 6 -22.19 -30.35 -33.48
N SER A 7 -21.33 -30.69 -32.51
CA SER A 7 -20.23 -29.82 -32.09
C SER A 7 -18.90 -30.59 -32.10
N SER A 8 -18.28 -30.68 -33.26
CA SER A 8 -16.87 -31.05 -33.38
C SER A 8 -16.05 -29.78 -33.63
N SER A 9 -15.61 -29.11 -32.56
CA SER A 9 -14.48 -28.17 -32.64
C SER A 9 -13.27 -28.82 -31.97
N SER A 10 -12.39 -29.40 -32.78
CA SER A 10 -11.12 -29.96 -32.32
C SER A 10 -10.22 -28.79 -31.84
N SER A 11 -10.09 -28.60 -30.53
CA SER A 11 -9.06 -27.71 -29.97
C SER A 11 -7.75 -28.49 -29.85
N LYS A 12 -6.92 -28.42 -30.89
CA LYS A 12 -5.54 -28.90 -30.83
C LYS A 12 -4.84 -28.19 -29.67
N LYS A 13 -4.29 -28.95 -28.71
CA LYS A 13 -3.36 -28.44 -27.66
C LYS A 13 -2.27 -27.64 -28.35
N LYS A 14 -2.32 -26.30 -28.25
CA LYS A 14 -1.28 -25.42 -28.74
C LYS A 14 -0.11 -25.53 -27.75
N LYS A 15 0.93 -26.31 -28.11
CA LYS A 15 2.26 -26.19 -27.49
C LYS A 15 2.55 -24.70 -27.37
N SER A 16 3.04 -24.23 -26.21
CA SER A 16 3.46 -22.84 -26.03
C SER A 16 4.31 -22.45 -27.24
N GLY A 17 3.71 -21.64 -28.12
CA GLY A 17 4.35 -21.30 -29.38
C GLY A 17 5.65 -20.59 -29.05
N ILE A 18 6.69 -20.81 -29.83
CA ILE A 18 7.96 -20.09 -29.71
C ILE A 18 7.74 -18.58 -29.55
N GLY A 19 6.73 -18.00 -30.22
CA GLY A 19 6.33 -16.60 -30.03
C GLY A 19 5.86 -16.22 -28.62
N SER A 20 5.17 -17.11 -27.88
CA SER A 20 4.78 -16.87 -26.48
C SER A 20 5.97 -16.94 -25.53
N LYS A 21 6.91 -17.87 -25.77
CA LYS A 21 8.19 -17.93 -25.03
C LYS A 21 9.05 -16.71 -25.31
N ILE A 22 9.10 -16.24 -26.57
CA ILE A 22 9.81 -14.99 -26.95
C ILE A 22 9.18 -13.78 -26.25
N GLY A 23 7.84 -13.66 -26.25
CA GLY A 23 7.15 -12.56 -25.58
C GLY A 23 7.38 -12.53 -24.05
N MET A 24 7.29 -13.68 -23.38
CA MET A 24 7.62 -13.78 -21.95
C MET A 24 9.11 -13.52 -21.67
N SER A 25 10.00 -14.01 -22.53
CA SER A 25 11.43 -13.75 -22.42
C SER A 25 11.74 -12.26 -22.55
N LEU A 26 11.10 -11.56 -23.49
CA LEU A 26 11.25 -10.11 -23.67
C LEU A 26 10.77 -9.35 -22.42
N PHE A 27 9.61 -9.72 -21.88
CA PHE A 27 9.09 -9.14 -20.65
C PHE A 27 10.08 -9.30 -19.49
N PHE A 28 10.50 -10.52 -19.18
CA PHE A 28 11.44 -10.77 -18.08
C PHE A 28 12.84 -10.19 -18.32
N PHE A 29 13.27 -10.10 -19.59
CA PHE A 29 14.52 -9.46 -19.97
C PHE A 29 14.53 -7.97 -19.64
N VAL A 30 13.44 -7.23 -19.84
CA VAL A 30 13.37 -5.80 -19.46
C VAL A 30 13.58 -5.62 -17.96
N PHE A 31 12.94 -6.45 -17.13
CA PHE A 31 13.12 -6.40 -15.67
C PHE A 31 14.54 -6.76 -15.25
N LEU A 32 15.15 -7.78 -15.88
CA LEU A 32 16.53 -8.18 -15.63
C LEU A 32 17.52 -7.07 -16.04
N ALA A 33 17.38 -6.52 -17.25
CA ALA A 33 18.25 -5.49 -17.78
C ALA A 33 18.18 -4.20 -16.93
N MET A 34 16.98 -3.77 -16.55
CA MET A 34 16.78 -2.61 -15.69
C MET A 34 17.36 -2.84 -14.29
N GLY A 35 17.12 -4.02 -13.69
CA GLY A 35 17.70 -4.38 -12.39
C GLY A 35 19.22 -4.38 -12.41
N LEU A 36 19.84 -5.00 -13.43
CA LEU A 36 21.30 -5.01 -13.60
C LEU A 36 21.87 -3.60 -13.83
N ALA A 37 21.20 -2.76 -14.63
CA ALA A 37 21.62 -1.38 -14.86
C ALA A 37 21.64 -0.57 -13.55
N PHE A 38 20.55 -0.63 -12.75
CA PHE A 38 20.51 0.05 -11.46
C PHE A 38 21.56 -0.49 -10.48
N CYS A 39 21.75 -1.83 -10.41
CA CYS A 39 22.82 -2.42 -9.61
C CYS A 39 24.20 -1.88 -10.05
N PHE A 40 24.47 -1.81 -11.35
CA PHE A 40 25.72 -1.27 -11.87
C PHE A 40 25.95 0.18 -11.45
N PHE A 41 24.95 1.06 -11.60
CA PHE A 41 25.08 2.47 -11.19
C PHE A 41 25.29 2.62 -9.67
N ILE A 42 24.56 1.86 -8.84
CA ILE A 42 24.72 1.90 -7.38
C ILE A 42 26.09 1.38 -6.96
N VAL A 43 26.55 0.26 -7.53
CA VAL A 43 27.86 -0.32 -7.23
C VAL A 43 28.99 0.60 -7.67
N GLN A 44 28.91 1.18 -8.88
CA GLN A 44 29.86 2.20 -9.34
C GLN A 44 29.94 3.38 -8.38
N ASP A 45 28.81 3.93 -7.95
CA ASP A 45 28.77 5.05 -7.02
C ASP A 45 29.30 4.68 -5.62
N THR A 46 29.04 3.45 -5.19
CA THR A 46 29.51 2.88 -3.93
C THR A 46 31.02 2.71 -3.95
N ILE A 47 31.60 2.14 -5.02
CA ILE A 47 33.05 2.02 -5.20
C ILE A 47 33.73 3.39 -5.10
N GLN A 48 33.20 4.40 -5.80
CA GLN A 48 33.73 5.76 -5.75
C GLN A 48 33.65 6.37 -4.34
N THR A 49 32.59 6.04 -3.59
CA THR A 49 32.43 6.48 -2.21
C THR A 49 33.41 5.77 -1.28
N PHE A 50 33.61 4.46 -1.44
CA PHE A 50 34.59 3.68 -0.66
C PHE A 50 36.03 4.14 -0.91
N LYS A 51 36.39 4.56 -2.13
CA LYS A 51 37.72 5.16 -2.39
C LYS A 51 38.03 6.34 -1.47
N THR A 52 37.02 7.13 -1.08
CA THR A 52 37.21 8.26 -0.16
C THR A 52 37.59 7.83 1.26
N TYR A 53 37.37 6.58 1.65
CA TYR A 53 37.78 6.06 2.96
C TYR A 53 39.29 5.83 3.05
N ALA A 54 39.96 5.60 1.91
CA ALA A 54 41.40 5.48 1.82
C ALA A 54 42.13 6.83 1.76
N TRP A 55 41.40 7.95 1.73
CA TRP A 55 41.98 9.29 1.66
C TRP A 55 42.62 9.69 3.00
N HIS A 56 43.75 10.40 2.90
CA HIS A 56 44.55 10.79 4.07
C HIS A 56 43.89 11.92 4.84
N GLU A 57 43.91 11.80 6.17
CA GLU A 57 43.39 12.81 7.10
C GLU A 57 44.43 13.91 7.31
N THR A 58 44.06 15.14 6.97
CA THR A 58 44.92 16.32 7.10
C THR A 58 44.15 17.46 7.77
N GLU A 59 44.81 18.22 8.63
CA GLU A 59 44.23 19.44 9.20
C GLU A 59 44.11 20.51 8.11
N CYS A 60 42.89 21.02 7.91
CA CYS A 60 42.61 22.15 7.03
C CYS A 60 42.12 23.36 7.81
N THR A 61 42.39 24.54 7.27
CA THR A 61 41.88 25.80 7.80
C THR A 61 40.78 26.31 6.88
N ILE A 62 39.60 26.56 7.45
CA ILE A 62 38.45 27.09 6.70
C ILE A 62 38.70 28.56 6.37
N THR A 63 38.70 28.91 5.10
CA THR A 63 38.93 30.28 4.61
C THR A 63 37.63 31.00 4.26
N SER A 64 36.59 30.27 3.88
CA SER A 64 35.26 30.82 3.60
C SER A 64 34.19 29.79 3.93
N SER A 65 33.09 30.22 4.53
CA SER A 65 31.93 29.38 4.80
C SER A 65 30.66 30.20 4.62
N SER A 66 29.88 29.89 3.59
CA SER A 66 28.65 30.59 3.27
C SER A 66 27.66 29.69 2.57
N VAL A 67 26.41 30.15 2.45
CA VAL A 67 25.39 29.50 1.61
C VAL A 67 25.22 30.33 0.36
N SER A 68 25.50 29.72 -0.79
CA SER A 68 25.25 30.30 -2.10
C SER A 68 23.78 30.14 -2.45
N THR A 69 23.20 31.19 -3.03
CA THR A 69 21.83 31.18 -3.56
C THR A 69 21.89 31.16 -5.09
N GLY A 70 21.28 30.15 -5.71
CA GLY A 70 21.16 30.00 -7.16
C GLY A 70 19.71 29.92 -7.63
N GLY A 71 19.51 29.60 -8.90
CA GLY A 71 18.21 29.24 -9.48
C GLY A 71 17.96 27.72 -9.47
N GLY A 72 16.74 27.30 -9.82
CA GLY A 72 16.37 25.89 -9.93
C GLY A 72 15.77 25.29 -8.65
N GLU A 73 15.51 23.99 -8.67
CA GLU A 73 14.78 23.25 -7.61
C GLU A 73 15.47 23.29 -6.24
N ASN A 74 16.81 23.29 -6.23
CA ASN A 74 17.65 23.26 -5.04
C ASN A 74 18.58 24.48 -4.96
N PRO A 75 18.04 25.68 -4.72
CA PRO A 75 18.77 26.93 -4.87
C PRO A 75 19.83 27.19 -3.79
N TYR A 76 19.82 26.45 -2.67
CA TYR A 76 20.71 26.73 -1.54
C TYR A 76 21.87 25.72 -1.47
N GLU A 77 23.07 26.15 -1.82
CA GLU A 77 24.27 25.30 -1.82
C GLU A 77 25.28 25.77 -0.75
N PRO A 78 25.70 24.90 0.17
CA PRO A 78 26.75 25.26 1.13
C PRO A 78 28.11 25.34 0.40
N ARG A 79 28.74 26.51 0.39
CA ARG A 79 30.08 26.74 -0.16
C ARG A 79 31.07 26.94 0.97
N ILE A 80 31.89 25.92 1.21
CA ILE A 80 32.96 25.96 2.22
C ILE A 80 34.29 25.83 1.52
N LYS A 81 35.10 26.90 1.52
CA LYS A 81 36.47 26.89 1.00
C LYS A 81 37.46 26.69 2.14
N TYR A 82 38.47 25.88 1.92
CA TYR A 82 39.48 25.57 2.92
C TYR A 82 40.82 25.28 2.28
N ASN A 83 41.88 25.58 3.04
CA ASN A 83 43.26 25.37 2.63
C ASN A 83 43.90 24.27 3.50
N TYR A 84 44.74 23.45 2.89
CA TYR A 84 45.46 22.38 3.56
C TYR A 84 46.85 22.22 2.95
N LYS A 85 47.76 21.57 3.69
CA LYS A 85 49.14 21.35 3.24
C LYS A 85 49.42 19.87 3.05
N VAL A 86 49.99 19.52 1.90
CA VAL A 86 50.49 18.18 1.60
C VAL A 86 51.94 18.30 1.16
N GLN A 87 52.85 17.63 1.88
CA GLN A 87 54.30 17.66 1.58
C GLN A 87 54.87 19.09 1.43
N GLY A 88 54.39 20.04 2.24
CA GLY A 88 54.84 21.44 2.20
C GLY A 88 54.16 22.33 1.16
N VAL A 89 53.40 21.78 0.22
CA VAL A 89 52.63 22.52 -0.79
C VAL A 89 51.21 22.80 -0.26
N THR A 90 50.75 24.05 -0.41
CA THR A 90 49.40 24.44 0.02
C THR A 90 48.40 24.24 -1.13
N TYR A 91 47.33 23.52 -0.86
CA TYR A 91 46.22 23.28 -1.77
C TYR A 91 44.94 23.91 -1.22
N THR A 92 43.99 24.20 -2.11
CA THR A 92 42.67 24.72 -1.77
C THR A 92 41.61 23.80 -2.35
N SER A 93 40.58 23.50 -1.57
CA SER A 93 39.40 22.79 -2.04
C SER A 93 38.14 23.46 -1.50
N ASP A 94 37.02 23.20 -2.17
CA ASP A 94 35.69 23.73 -1.84
C ASP A 94 34.61 22.64 -1.73
N LYS A 95 35.00 21.36 -1.84
CA LYS A 95 34.06 20.24 -1.75
C LYS A 95 33.80 19.86 -0.29
N VAL A 96 32.53 19.80 0.08
CA VAL A 96 32.10 19.31 1.41
C VAL A 96 32.06 17.78 1.45
N SER A 97 31.51 17.18 0.39
CA SER A 97 31.37 15.73 0.17
C SER A 97 31.69 15.41 -1.30
N ARG A 98 31.76 14.12 -1.66
CA ARG A 98 32.10 13.71 -3.03
C ARG A 98 31.14 14.29 -4.07
N LYS A 99 29.85 14.30 -3.76
CA LYS A 99 28.81 14.97 -4.55
C LYS A 99 28.46 16.30 -3.91
N SER A 100 28.54 17.39 -4.68
CA SER A 100 27.95 18.67 -4.24
C SER A 100 26.43 18.54 -4.25
N GLN A 101 25.78 19.05 -3.22
CA GLN A 101 24.32 18.97 -3.07
C GLN A 101 23.77 20.34 -2.69
N GLY A 102 22.95 20.89 -3.59
CA GLY A 102 22.04 21.96 -3.26
C GLY A 102 20.85 21.44 -2.44
N TYR A 103 20.21 22.33 -1.72
CA TYR A 103 19.02 22.05 -0.93
C TYR A 103 17.91 23.04 -1.29
N SER A 104 16.66 22.58 -1.27
CA SER A 104 15.48 23.44 -1.28
C SER A 104 15.29 24.22 0.03
N ASN A 105 15.99 23.82 1.10
CA ASN A 105 15.89 24.41 2.43
C ASN A 105 17.20 25.11 2.82
N TYR A 106 17.15 26.44 2.99
CA TYR A 106 18.30 27.24 3.41
C TYR A 106 18.87 26.76 4.75
N GLY A 107 18.00 26.45 5.73
CA GLY A 107 18.41 26.00 7.07
C GLY A 107 19.26 24.72 7.04
N LYS A 108 19.00 23.80 6.10
CA LYS A 108 19.85 22.60 5.90
C LYS A 108 21.26 22.97 5.40
N ALA A 109 21.34 23.82 4.38
CA ALA A 109 22.63 24.29 3.86
C ALA A 109 23.39 25.10 4.92
N ASN A 110 22.69 25.98 5.64
CA ASN A 110 23.27 26.82 6.68
C ASN A 110 23.81 26.00 7.86
N ARG A 111 23.16 24.90 8.24
CA ARG A 111 23.66 23.99 9.26
C ARG A 111 25.02 23.38 8.92
N ILE A 112 25.24 23.10 7.63
CA ILE A 112 26.54 22.63 7.14
C ILE A 112 27.57 23.77 7.21
N ALA A 113 27.21 24.99 6.78
CA ALA A 113 28.09 26.15 6.86
C ALA A 113 28.48 26.49 8.31
N LEU A 114 27.52 26.49 9.24
CA LEU A 114 27.74 26.74 10.67
C LEU A 114 28.62 25.69 11.34
N LYS A 115 28.65 24.45 10.82
CA LYS A 115 29.55 23.39 11.31
C LYS A 115 31.03 23.68 10.99
N TYR A 116 31.30 24.48 9.95
CA TYR A 116 32.65 24.82 9.49
C TYR A 116 32.83 26.35 9.51
N PRO A 117 33.02 26.97 10.69
CA PRO A 117 33.18 28.43 10.78
C PRO A 117 34.50 28.91 10.16
N VAL A 118 34.49 30.12 9.61
CA VAL A 118 35.69 30.76 9.03
C VAL A 118 36.79 30.91 10.08
N GLY A 119 38.02 30.56 9.71
CA GLY A 119 39.17 30.52 10.62
C GLY A 119 39.23 29.26 11.48
N GLY A 120 38.17 28.44 11.50
CA GLY A 120 38.16 27.16 12.19
C GLY A 120 39.11 26.15 11.56
N LYS A 121 39.64 25.26 12.40
CA LYS A 121 40.38 24.06 11.96
C LYS A 121 39.41 22.89 11.83
N ALA A 122 39.49 22.17 10.73
CA ALA A 122 38.70 20.97 10.48
C ALA A 122 39.58 19.86 9.90
N THR A 123 39.12 18.61 9.99
CA THR A 123 39.78 17.49 9.31
C THR A 123 39.25 17.41 7.89
N CYS A 124 40.14 17.57 6.90
CA CYS A 124 39.82 17.24 5.51
C CYS A 124 40.45 15.90 5.12
N TYR A 125 39.82 15.23 4.18
CA TYR A 125 40.32 13.99 3.60
C TYR A 125 40.86 14.33 2.21
N VAL A 126 42.14 14.09 1.98
CA VAL A 126 42.83 14.43 0.73
C VAL A 126 43.02 13.19 -0.13
N ASN A 127 42.68 13.31 -1.40
CA ASN A 127 42.90 12.24 -2.38
C ASN A 127 44.41 12.04 -2.62
N PRO A 128 44.98 10.86 -2.28
CA PRO A 128 46.42 10.61 -2.45
C PRO A 128 46.86 10.58 -3.91
N GLU A 129 45.96 10.19 -4.83
CA GLU A 129 46.23 10.17 -6.27
C GLU A 129 46.15 11.57 -6.88
N GLN A 130 45.36 12.46 -6.28
CA GLN A 130 45.16 13.83 -6.77
C GLN A 130 45.06 14.83 -5.61
N PRO A 131 46.19 15.36 -5.08
CA PRO A 131 46.21 16.22 -3.88
C PRO A 131 45.48 17.56 -3.99
N ARG A 132 44.97 17.94 -5.17
CA ARG A 132 44.08 19.10 -5.34
C ARG A 132 42.64 18.81 -4.90
N GLU A 133 42.27 17.54 -4.82
CA GLU A 133 40.94 17.12 -4.42
C GLU A 133 40.95 16.72 -2.94
N ALA A 134 40.11 17.41 -2.16
CA ALA A 134 39.83 17.05 -0.78
C ALA A 134 38.34 17.17 -0.51
N ILE A 135 37.86 16.51 0.55
CA ILE A 135 36.49 16.62 1.06
C ILE A 135 36.50 16.80 2.58
N LEU A 136 35.49 17.47 3.14
CA LEU A 136 35.35 17.63 4.60
C LEU A 136 34.59 16.49 5.28
N LYS A 137 33.77 15.76 4.51
CA LYS A 137 32.89 14.70 5.02
C LYS A 137 32.90 13.50 4.08
N LYS A 138 33.13 12.31 4.64
CA LYS A 138 32.92 11.02 3.98
C LYS A 138 31.42 10.70 3.95
N ASP A 139 30.92 10.26 2.81
CA ASP A 139 29.53 9.78 2.68
C ASP A 139 29.41 8.38 3.30
N GLY A 140 28.30 8.11 3.98
CA GLY A 140 28.09 6.84 4.68
C GLY A 140 27.89 5.67 3.71
N PRO A 141 28.28 4.43 4.08
CA PRO A 141 28.18 3.27 3.20
C PRO A 141 26.74 2.78 3.00
N TRP A 142 25.75 3.43 3.63
CA TRP A 142 24.36 2.99 3.63
C TRP A 142 23.73 2.93 2.23
N VAL A 143 24.30 3.66 1.26
CA VAL A 143 23.87 3.61 -0.14
C VAL A 143 23.98 2.20 -0.72
N MET A 144 24.90 1.37 -0.23
CA MET A 144 25.04 -0.03 -0.66
C MET A 144 23.80 -0.87 -0.36
N PHE A 145 23.06 -0.58 0.72
CA PHE A 145 21.83 -1.33 1.05
C PHE A 145 20.70 -1.09 0.03
N PHE A 146 20.72 0.03 -0.69
CA PHE A 146 19.75 0.26 -1.77
C PHE A 146 19.93 -0.70 -2.95
N VAL A 147 21.06 -1.40 -3.06
CA VAL A 147 21.26 -2.43 -4.09
C VAL A 147 20.29 -3.61 -3.94
N LEU A 148 19.73 -3.83 -2.75
CA LEU A 148 18.77 -4.90 -2.48
C LEU A 148 17.44 -4.70 -3.24
N ILE A 149 17.05 -3.45 -3.51
CA ILE A 149 15.81 -3.13 -4.24
C ILE A 149 15.89 -3.61 -5.70
N PRO A 150 16.87 -3.18 -6.53
CA PRO A 150 17.01 -3.68 -7.90
C PRO A 150 17.36 -5.17 -7.94
N LEU A 151 17.97 -5.73 -6.89
CA LEU A 151 18.23 -7.18 -6.82
C LEU A 151 16.93 -8.01 -6.86
N ILE A 152 15.81 -7.49 -6.34
CA ILE A 152 14.49 -8.15 -6.50
C ILE A 152 14.10 -8.21 -7.98
N PHE A 153 14.33 -7.14 -8.75
CA PHE A 153 14.06 -7.12 -10.19
C PHE A 153 14.96 -8.09 -10.95
N VAL A 154 16.22 -8.22 -10.54
CA VAL A 154 17.15 -9.22 -11.09
C VAL A 154 16.66 -10.64 -10.79
N LEU A 155 16.20 -10.91 -9.57
CA LEU A 155 15.66 -12.23 -9.19
C LEU A 155 14.37 -12.55 -9.95
N VAL A 156 13.47 -11.59 -10.10
CA VAL A 156 12.20 -11.75 -10.85
C VAL A 156 12.49 -11.95 -12.34
N GLY A 157 13.32 -11.09 -12.94
CA GLY A 157 13.67 -11.17 -14.35
C GLY A 157 14.49 -12.42 -14.68
N GLY A 158 15.54 -12.70 -13.92
CA GLY A 158 16.40 -13.88 -14.09
C GLY A 158 15.67 -15.18 -13.81
N GLY A 159 14.87 -15.23 -12.73
CA GLY A 159 14.04 -16.39 -12.39
C GLY A 159 12.94 -16.64 -13.43
N GLY A 160 12.31 -15.58 -13.95
CA GLY A 160 11.32 -15.68 -15.03
C GLY A 160 11.92 -16.16 -16.35
N LEU A 161 13.10 -15.67 -16.73
CA LEU A 161 13.86 -16.14 -17.89
C LEU A 161 14.25 -17.62 -17.74
N TYR A 162 14.85 -17.99 -16.60
CA TYR A 162 15.20 -19.39 -16.33
C TYR A 162 13.98 -20.31 -16.37
N GLY A 163 12.86 -19.91 -15.75
CA GLY A 163 11.62 -20.68 -15.76
C GLY A 163 10.98 -20.83 -17.14
N THR A 164 11.19 -19.86 -18.05
CA THR A 164 10.64 -19.91 -19.43
C THR A 164 11.36 -20.96 -20.30
N TRP A 165 12.63 -21.24 -19.99
CA TRP A 165 13.51 -22.10 -20.78
C TRP A 165 13.94 -23.39 -20.08
N LYS A 166 13.53 -23.60 -18.82
CA LYS A 166 13.77 -24.86 -18.11
C LYS A 166 13.09 -26.01 -18.88
N PRO A 167 13.82 -27.07 -19.25
CA PRO A 167 13.22 -28.24 -19.90
C PRO A 167 12.25 -28.93 -18.94
N ASP A 168 11.06 -29.27 -19.44
CA ASP A 168 10.13 -30.14 -18.74
C ASP A 168 10.81 -31.51 -18.61
N GLY A 169 10.99 -32.02 -17.39
CA GLY A 169 11.66 -33.29 -17.16
C GLY A 169 10.85 -34.44 -17.75
N ASP A 170 11.53 -35.29 -18.54
CA ASP A 170 11.01 -36.56 -19.03
C ASP A 170 10.58 -37.43 -17.86
N SER A 171 9.30 -37.81 -17.85
CA SER A 171 8.84 -39.02 -17.20
C SER A 171 8.26 -39.92 -18.29
N ASP A 172 9.15 -40.64 -18.96
CA ASP A 172 8.80 -41.80 -19.76
C ASP A 172 8.31 -42.91 -18.83
N THR A 173 6.99 -43.12 -18.82
CA THR A 173 6.40 -44.42 -18.50
C THR A 173 5.29 -44.64 -19.51
N ASP A 174 5.57 -45.54 -20.45
CA ASP A 174 4.61 -46.14 -21.36
C ASP A 174 3.47 -46.77 -20.57
N ASP A 175 2.24 -46.28 -20.75
CA ASP A 175 1.05 -47.11 -20.51
C ASP A 175 -0.11 -46.63 -21.39
N ASP A 176 -0.54 -47.57 -22.23
CA ASP A 176 -1.54 -47.46 -23.27
C ASP A 176 -2.94 -47.57 -22.64
N SER A 177 -3.63 -46.44 -22.42
CA SER A 177 -5.09 -46.43 -22.29
C SER A 177 -5.66 -45.03 -22.51
N SER A 178 -6.69 -45.00 -23.35
CA SER A 178 -7.44 -43.84 -23.77
C SER A 178 -8.21 -43.21 -22.61
N ASP A 179 -7.71 -42.08 -22.08
CA ASP A 179 -8.52 -41.19 -21.25
C ASP A 179 -8.26 -39.70 -21.57
N THR A 180 -9.36 -39.01 -21.80
CA THR A 180 -9.44 -37.65 -22.35
C THR A 180 -9.06 -36.62 -21.29
N LYS A 181 -7.76 -36.41 -21.05
CA LYS A 181 -7.27 -35.36 -20.14
C LYS A 181 -7.31 -33.98 -20.80
N SER A 182 -8.30 -33.21 -20.38
CA SER A 182 -8.56 -31.79 -20.65
C SER A 182 -7.32 -30.90 -20.45
N GLY A 183 -7.28 -29.78 -21.18
CA GLY A 183 -6.14 -28.90 -21.31
C GLY A 183 -5.62 -28.34 -19.99
N GLU A 184 -4.44 -28.80 -19.59
CA GLU A 184 -3.66 -28.15 -18.54
C GLU A 184 -3.05 -26.83 -19.06
N SER A 185 -3.38 -25.74 -18.38
CA SER A 185 -2.84 -24.42 -18.64
C SER A 185 -1.44 -24.25 -18.03
N ILE A 186 -0.66 -23.36 -18.67
CA ILE A 186 0.75 -22.99 -18.44
C ILE A 186 1.04 -22.44 -17.01
N SER A 187 0.06 -22.43 -16.11
CA SER A 187 0.22 -21.96 -14.72
C SER A 187 0.58 -23.04 -13.70
N LYS A 188 0.53 -24.34 -14.05
CA LYS A 188 0.89 -25.43 -13.12
C LYS A 188 2.37 -25.43 -12.69
N GLY A 189 3.24 -24.70 -13.38
CA GLY A 189 4.64 -24.51 -12.98
C GLY A 189 4.88 -23.46 -11.87
N SER A 190 3.89 -22.61 -11.57
CA SER A 190 4.02 -21.50 -10.61
C SER A 190 3.21 -21.70 -9.33
N SER A 191 2.24 -22.62 -9.32
CA SER A 191 1.32 -22.81 -8.18
C SER A 191 1.68 -23.96 -7.22
N LYS A 192 2.86 -24.58 -7.32
CA LYS A 192 3.31 -25.50 -6.26
C LYS A 192 3.69 -24.71 -4.99
N ALA A 193 2.86 -24.87 -3.96
CA ALA A 193 3.06 -24.54 -2.54
C ALA A 193 3.15 -23.07 -2.07
N ASN A 194 3.66 -22.10 -2.83
CA ASN A 194 4.14 -20.84 -2.22
C ASN A 194 3.27 -19.58 -2.38
N GLY A 195 2.15 -19.62 -3.10
CA GLY A 195 1.27 -18.45 -3.31
C GLY A 195 0.87 -17.67 -2.03
N PRO A 196 0.36 -18.34 -0.97
CA PRO A 196 0.05 -17.65 0.28
C PRO A 196 1.29 -17.17 1.04
N MET A 197 2.44 -17.84 0.90
CA MET A 197 3.71 -17.37 1.48
C MET A 197 4.21 -16.09 0.79
N ILE A 198 4.19 -16.04 -0.54
CA ILE A 198 4.58 -14.84 -1.31
C ILE A 198 3.66 -13.67 -0.97
N ALA A 199 2.34 -13.90 -0.90
CA ALA A 199 1.39 -12.87 -0.50
C ALA A 199 1.64 -12.37 0.94
N THR A 200 1.99 -13.28 1.86
CA THR A 200 2.35 -12.92 3.25
C THR A 200 3.57 -12.01 3.28
N VAL A 201 4.61 -12.34 2.52
CA VAL A 201 5.82 -11.50 2.42
C VAL A 201 5.48 -10.13 1.84
N ILE A 202 4.71 -10.06 0.76
CA ILE A 202 4.32 -8.78 0.13
C ILE A 202 3.56 -7.91 1.12
N PHE A 203 2.50 -8.42 1.75
CA PHE A 203 1.73 -7.64 2.72
C PHE A 203 2.54 -7.28 3.97
N GLY A 204 3.45 -8.16 4.41
CA GLY A 204 4.38 -7.88 5.50
C GLY A 204 5.35 -6.74 5.17
N VAL A 205 5.91 -6.71 3.96
CA VAL A 205 6.77 -5.61 3.48
C VAL A 205 5.98 -4.31 3.37
N VAL A 206 4.76 -4.35 2.83
CA VAL A 206 3.89 -3.16 2.74
C VAL A 206 3.53 -2.63 4.14
N PHE A 207 3.23 -3.53 5.09
CA PHE A 207 2.96 -3.15 6.47
C PHE A 207 4.18 -2.52 7.16
N ALA A 208 5.35 -3.15 7.06
CA ALA A 208 6.59 -2.63 7.63
C ALA A 208 6.98 -1.28 6.98
N GLY A 209 6.85 -1.17 5.66
CA GLY A 209 7.06 0.09 4.93
C GLY A 209 6.08 1.18 5.38
N GLY A 210 4.80 0.84 5.56
CA GLY A 210 3.78 1.73 6.10
C GLY A 210 4.10 2.21 7.52
N LEU A 211 4.55 1.33 8.41
CA LEU A 211 5.00 1.66 9.77
C LEU A 211 6.22 2.60 9.75
N CYS A 212 7.24 2.28 8.96
CA CYS A 212 8.43 3.11 8.81
C CYS A 212 8.06 4.51 8.28
N ALA A 213 7.24 4.58 7.23
CA ALA A 213 6.77 5.84 6.69
C ALA A 213 5.93 6.62 7.71
N ALA A 214 4.98 5.98 8.40
CA ALA A 214 4.17 6.62 9.43
C ALA A 214 5.03 7.21 10.56
N TYR A 215 6.08 6.51 10.99
CA TYR A 215 6.98 7.03 12.02
C TYR A 215 7.83 8.21 11.52
N PHE A 216 8.58 8.02 10.43
CA PHE A 216 9.56 8.99 9.95
C PHE A 216 8.91 10.23 9.30
N TRP A 217 7.79 10.05 8.61
CA TRP A 217 7.07 11.13 7.94
C TRP A 217 6.05 11.79 8.87
N SER A 218 5.17 10.99 9.47
CA SER A 218 3.99 11.50 10.19
C SER A 218 4.30 11.82 11.65
N VAL A 219 4.70 10.82 12.45
CA VAL A 219 4.90 10.99 13.90
C VAL A 219 5.98 12.03 14.18
N LYS A 220 7.16 11.93 13.54
CA LYS A 220 8.24 12.91 13.73
C LYS A 220 7.80 14.34 13.38
N THR A 221 7.06 14.52 12.30
CA THR A 221 6.60 15.86 11.90
C THR A 221 5.51 16.38 12.83
N LEU A 222 4.57 15.54 13.27
CA LEU A 222 3.54 15.92 14.23
C LEU A 222 4.13 16.34 15.58
N VAL A 223 5.14 15.62 16.08
CA VAL A 223 5.87 16.01 17.29
C VAL A 223 6.52 17.38 17.10
N LYS A 224 7.19 17.61 15.96
CA LYS A 224 7.77 18.93 15.65
C LYS A 224 6.72 20.04 15.60
N VAL A 225 5.59 19.81 14.93
CA VAL A 225 4.49 20.78 14.84
C VAL A 225 3.91 21.08 16.22
N HIS A 226 3.80 20.08 17.08
CA HIS A 226 3.32 20.23 18.45
C HIS A 226 4.29 21.06 19.31
N VAL A 227 5.57 20.68 19.32
CA VAL A 227 6.63 21.39 20.07
C VAL A 227 6.82 22.82 19.54
N ALA A 228 6.59 23.05 18.25
CA ALA A 228 6.69 24.40 17.68
C ALA A 228 5.71 25.41 18.26
N ASN A 229 4.63 24.96 18.91
CA ASN A 229 3.71 25.85 19.63
C ASN A 229 4.38 26.54 20.82
N SER A 230 5.43 25.95 21.40
CA SER A 230 6.20 26.55 22.50
C SER A 230 7.48 27.25 22.03
N TRP A 231 7.75 27.33 20.71
CA TRP A 231 8.93 28.02 20.20
C TRP A 231 8.87 29.53 20.48
N PRO A 232 10.00 30.17 20.88
CA PRO A 232 10.09 31.61 21.08
C PRO A 232 9.75 32.36 19.80
N GLU A 233 9.02 33.46 19.98
CA GLU A 233 8.65 34.39 18.92
C GLU A 233 9.71 35.48 18.79
N VAL A 234 10.27 35.64 17.60
CA VAL A 234 11.36 36.57 17.30
C VAL A 234 11.00 37.39 16.06
N GLU A 235 11.38 38.67 16.06
CA GLU A 235 11.25 39.52 14.87
C GLU A 235 12.24 39.08 13.78
N CYS A 236 11.73 38.75 12.60
CA CYS A 236 12.53 38.45 11.42
C CYS A 236 12.31 39.47 10.31
N THR A 237 13.34 39.70 9.50
CA THR A 237 13.25 40.52 8.28
C THR A 237 13.25 39.62 7.05
N ILE A 238 12.28 39.82 6.16
CA ILE A 238 12.21 39.10 4.88
C ILE A 238 13.32 39.60 3.95
N GLU A 239 14.20 38.72 3.49
CA GLU A 239 15.29 39.03 2.55
C GLU A 239 14.91 38.70 1.10
N SER A 240 14.15 37.62 0.86
CA SER A 240 13.61 37.29 -0.46
C SER A 240 12.22 36.68 -0.32
N SER A 241 11.33 36.95 -1.28
CA SER A 241 9.97 36.42 -1.27
C SER A 241 9.52 36.21 -2.72
N ARG A 242 9.39 34.96 -3.14
CA ARG A 242 8.98 34.62 -4.52
C ARG A 242 8.18 33.32 -4.58
N VAL A 243 7.36 33.21 -5.63
CA VAL A 243 6.75 31.94 -6.02
C VAL A 243 7.75 31.23 -6.92
N GLN A 244 8.11 30.00 -6.56
CA GLN A 244 8.98 29.16 -7.36
C GLN A 244 8.13 28.22 -8.22
N THR A 245 8.36 28.26 -9.52
CA THR A 245 7.74 27.39 -10.52
C THR A 245 8.61 26.15 -10.73
N HIS A 246 7.97 24.99 -10.75
CA HIS A 246 8.54 23.69 -11.07
C HIS A 246 7.84 23.21 -12.34
N GLU A 247 8.55 23.27 -13.46
CA GLU A 247 8.05 22.82 -14.76
C GLU A 247 7.93 21.29 -14.75
N GLY A 248 6.82 20.78 -15.28
CA GLY A 248 6.55 19.36 -15.37
C GLY A 248 5.77 19.02 -16.64
N ASP A 249 5.92 17.79 -17.12
CA ASP A 249 5.31 17.34 -18.38
C ASP A 249 3.77 17.42 -18.36
N ASP A 250 3.16 17.25 -17.18
CA ASP A 250 1.70 17.33 -16.95
C ASP A 250 1.24 18.74 -16.50
N GLY A 251 2.15 19.72 -16.45
CA GLY A 251 1.90 21.11 -16.07
C GLY A 251 2.74 21.63 -14.91
N ASP A 252 2.80 22.95 -14.81
CA ASP A 252 3.61 23.65 -13.81
C ASP A 252 3.09 23.48 -12.38
N THR A 253 4.03 23.33 -11.45
CA THR A 253 3.75 23.22 -10.02
C THR A 253 4.40 24.38 -9.27
N TYR A 254 3.71 24.98 -8.29
CA TYR A 254 4.20 26.19 -7.62
C TYR A 254 4.44 25.99 -6.13
N SER A 255 5.52 26.56 -5.62
CA SER A 255 5.91 26.57 -4.21
C SER A 255 6.23 27.98 -3.72
N VAL A 256 6.17 28.20 -2.41
CA VAL A 256 6.53 29.48 -1.79
C VAL A 256 7.96 29.38 -1.28
N ASP A 257 8.82 30.30 -1.73
CA ASP A 257 10.17 30.46 -1.20
C ASP A 257 10.33 31.86 -0.60
N ILE A 258 10.33 31.93 0.73
CA ILE A 258 10.47 33.17 1.51
C ILE A 258 11.68 33.03 2.40
N LEU A 259 12.79 33.65 2.03
CA LEU A 259 14.00 33.70 2.86
C LEU A 259 13.90 34.86 3.83
N TYR A 260 14.15 34.60 5.11
CA TYR A 260 14.16 35.62 6.15
C TYR A 260 15.34 35.43 7.10
N ARG A 261 15.81 36.55 7.65
CA ARG A 261 16.85 36.59 8.67
C ARG A 261 16.27 36.97 10.04
N TYR A 262 16.88 36.46 11.10
CA TYR A 262 16.50 36.74 12.48
C TYR A 262 17.72 36.65 13.39
N GLU A 263 17.66 37.33 14.51
CA GLU A 263 18.68 37.26 15.55
C GLU A 263 18.17 36.41 16.71
N TYR A 264 18.98 35.45 17.16
CA TYR A 264 18.67 34.63 18.32
C TYR A 264 19.94 34.45 19.16
N GLU A 265 19.86 34.80 20.45
CA GLU A 265 20.99 34.74 21.39
C GLU A 265 22.26 35.46 20.86
N GLY A 266 22.09 36.65 20.26
CA GLY A 266 23.21 37.46 19.74
C GLY A 266 23.84 36.93 18.45
N ARG A 267 23.25 35.91 17.81
CA ARG A 267 23.72 35.35 16.53
C ARG A 267 22.66 35.51 15.44
N MET A 268 23.12 35.86 14.25
CA MET A 268 22.27 35.99 13.07
C MET A 268 22.03 34.63 12.40
N TYR A 269 20.76 34.28 12.23
CA TYR A 269 20.31 33.07 11.55
C TYR A 269 19.40 33.42 10.37
N ARG A 270 19.17 32.43 9.51
CA ARG A 270 18.30 32.54 8.34
C ARG A 270 17.53 31.23 8.14
N SER A 271 16.30 31.33 7.69
CA SER A 271 15.44 30.20 7.32
C SER A 271 14.57 30.60 6.14
N ASN A 272 14.15 29.61 5.35
CA ASN A 272 13.17 29.82 4.29
C ASN A 272 11.88 29.00 4.48
N LYS A 273 11.69 28.36 5.64
CA LYS A 273 10.48 27.59 5.90
C LYS A 273 9.31 28.53 6.22
N TYR A 274 8.27 28.47 5.40
CA TYR A 274 6.99 29.10 5.71
C TYR A 274 6.20 28.29 6.77
N LYS A 275 6.12 26.96 6.62
CA LYS A 275 5.40 26.01 7.51
C LYS A 275 6.08 24.63 7.48
N PHE A 276 5.71 23.72 8.39
CA PHE A 276 6.34 22.38 8.51
C PHE A 276 6.05 21.44 7.35
N ILE A 277 4.78 21.35 6.95
CA ILE A 277 4.35 20.59 5.77
C ILE A 277 3.89 21.57 4.70
N GLY A 278 4.55 21.50 3.56
CA GLY A 278 4.22 22.25 2.37
C GLY A 278 4.89 21.59 1.17
N GLY A 279 4.30 21.79 0.01
CA GLY A 279 4.81 21.24 -1.24
C GLY A 279 4.39 22.10 -2.42
N SER A 280 4.89 21.70 -3.59
CA SER A 280 4.48 22.26 -4.85
C SER A 280 3.03 21.86 -5.13
N SER A 281 2.20 22.82 -5.53
CA SER A 281 0.83 22.58 -6.01
C SER A 281 0.56 23.40 -7.26
N SER A 282 -0.35 22.96 -8.13
CA SER A 282 -0.78 23.72 -9.32
C SER A 282 -1.44 25.07 -9.01
N GLY A 283 -1.90 25.29 -7.77
CA GLY A 283 -2.54 26.56 -7.35
C GLY A 283 -1.58 27.74 -7.18
N TYR A 284 -1.30 28.47 -8.27
CA TYR A 284 -0.45 29.68 -8.25
C TYR A 284 -1.00 30.82 -7.38
N SER A 285 -2.30 31.12 -7.48
CA SER A 285 -2.92 32.28 -6.82
C SER A 285 -2.76 32.26 -5.30
N GLY A 286 -2.96 31.10 -4.68
CA GLY A 286 -2.77 30.93 -3.23
C GLY A 286 -1.31 31.12 -2.79
N LYS A 287 -0.35 30.65 -3.61
CA LYS A 287 1.09 30.84 -3.36
C LYS A 287 1.49 32.32 -3.52
N ARG A 288 0.97 32.99 -4.55
CA ARG A 288 1.19 34.42 -4.79
C ARG A 288 0.63 35.28 -3.66
N LYS A 289 -0.54 34.94 -3.10
CA LYS A 289 -1.09 35.64 -1.94
C LYS A 289 -0.14 35.60 -0.74
N VAL A 290 0.39 34.41 -0.41
CA VAL A 290 1.37 34.27 0.67
C VAL A 290 2.62 35.11 0.42
N VAL A 291 3.16 35.12 -0.81
CA VAL A 291 4.32 35.95 -1.18
C VAL A 291 4.03 37.45 -1.05
N ASN A 292 2.86 37.90 -1.53
CA ASN A 292 2.44 39.29 -1.41
C ASN A 292 2.26 39.74 0.05
N ASP A 293 1.81 38.85 0.94
CA ASP A 293 1.66 39.13 2.37
C ASP A 293 3.03 39.24 3.09
N HIS A 294 4.12 38.81 2.45
CA HIS A 294 5.48 38.81 2.96
C HIS A 294 6.45 39.55 2.01
N PRO A 295 6.30 40.87 1.81
CA PRO A 295 7.17 41.61 0.91
C PRO A 295 8.60 41.71 1.47
N VAL A 296 9.58 41.81 0.57
CA VAL A 296 11.00 41.96 0.92
C VAL A 296 11.19 43.22 1.76
N GLY A 297 12.02 43.12 2.81
CA GLY A 297 12.28 44.18 3.78
C GLY A 297 11.24 44.29 4.90
N SER A 298 10.09 43.60 4.81
CA SER A 298 9.11 43.64 5.90
C SER A 298 9.59 42.88 7.14
N LYS A 299 9.20 43.41 8.31
CA LYS A 299 9.39 42.75 9.61
C LYS A 299 8.17 41.87 9.91
N LYS A 300 8.43 40.60 10.23
CA LYS A 300 7.41 39.59 10.56
C LYS A 300 7.81 38.85 11.84
N LYS A 301 6.86 38.16 12.42
CA LYS A 301 7.10 37.25 13.55
C LYS A 301 7.50 35.88 12.98
N CYS A 302 8.64 35.37 13.40
CA CYS A 302 9.04 33.98 13.17
C CYS A 302 9.14 33.23 14.49
N TYR A 303 9.06 31.91 14.41
CA TYR A 303 9.14 31.02 15.56
C TYR A 303 10.41 30.20 15.41
N VAL A 304 11.33 30.35 16.37
CA VAL A 304 12.68 29.77 16.31
C VAL A 304 12.73 28.53 17.18
N ASN A 305 13.31 27.44 16.66
CA ASN A 305 13.56 26.25 17.45
C ASN A 305 14.70 26.51 18.45
N PRO A 306 14.46 26.50 19.77
CA PRO A 306 15.51 26.79 20.76
C PRO A 306 16.61 25.72 20.77
N ASP A 307 16.26 24.46 20.51
CA ASP A 307 17.22 23.35 20.46
C ASP A 307 18.06 23.36 19.17
N GLU A 308 17.56 24.02 18.12
CA GLU A 308 18.24 24.13 16.83
C GLU A 308 17.93 25.48 16.15
N PRO A 309 18.60 26.58 16.55
CA PRO A 309 18.28 27.94 16.09
C PRO A 309 18.42 28.20 14.59
N SER A 310 18.96 27.24 13.82
CA SER A 310 18.94 27.28 12.34
C SER A 310 17.58 26.89 11.75
N GLU A 311 16.68 26.31 12.54
CA GLU A 311 15.32 25.96 12.16
C GLU A 311 14.34 26.98 12.73
N ALA A 312 13.68 27.72 11.84
CA ALA A 312 12.58 28.60 12.18
C ALA A 312 11.45 28.45 11.16
N VAL A 313 10.22 28.82 11.56
CA VAL A 313 9.04 28.86 10.67
C VAL A 313 8.30 30.19 10.81
N LEU A 314 7.72 30.69 9.71
CA LEU A 314 6.84 31.88 9.75
C LEU A 314 5.44 31.55 10.27
N ARG A 315 4.96 30.33 9.99
CA ARG A 315 3.65 29.83 10.40
C ARG A 315 3.79 28.50 11.13
N ARG A 316 3.45 28.51 12.42
CA ARG A 316 3.37 27.33 13.29
C ARG A 316 1.91 26.87 13.48
N GLY A 317 1.74 25.71 14.12
CA GLY A 317 0.44 25.14 14.46
C GLY A 317 -0.22 24.39 13.32
N PHE A 318 -1.54 24.20 13.43
CA PHE A 318 -2.29 23.35 12.51
C PHE A 318 -2.49 24.01 11.13
N THR A 319 -2.06 23.33 10.07
CA THR A 319 -2.32 23.68 8.66
C THR A 319 -2.97 22.51 7.94
N PRO A 320 -3.89 22.73 6.98
CA PRO A 320 -4.57 21.64 6.28
C PRO A 320 -3.64 20.67 5.55
N ASP A 321 -2.44 21.11 5.15
CA ASP A 321 -1.42 20.24 4.54
C ASP A 321 -0.96 19.13 5.49
N LEU A 322 -1.20 19.23 6.79
CA LEU A 322 -0.94 18.15 7.76
C LEU A 322 -1.77 16.89 7.45
N LEU A 323 -2.86 16.99 6.68
CA LEU A 323 -3.59 15.81 6.18
C LEU A 323 -2.72 14.91 5.32
N LEU A 324 -1.68 15.44 4.66
CA LEU A 324 -0.71 14.63 3.91
C LEU A 324 0.07 13.67 4.82
N LEU A 325 0.10 13.91 6.13
CA LEU A 325 0.69 12.98 7.10
C LEU A 325 -0.17 11.72 7.30
N LEU A 326 -1.39 11.66 6.78
CA LEU A 326 -2.23 10.45 6.80
C LEU A 326 -1.94 9.49 5.64
N ILE A 327 -1.18 9.92 4.61
CA ILE A 327 -0.87 9.08 3.45
C ILE A 327 -0.28 7.71 3.85
N PRO A 328 0.66 7.60 4.82
CA PRO A 328 1.20 6.31 5.26
C PRO A 328 0.19 5.38 5.94
N VAL A 329 -0.97 5.88 6.40
CA VAL A 329 -1.99 5.08 7.09
C VAL A 329 -2.63 4.07 6.14
N VAL A 330 -2.85 4.45 4.89
CA VAL A 330 -3.49 3.58 3.88
C VAL A 330 -2.66 2.31 3.61
N PRO A 331 -1.38 2.37 3.21
CA PRO A 331 -0.58 1.16 3.02
C PRO A 331 -0.35 0.40 4.33
N LEU A 332 -0.29 1.09 5.48
CA LEU A 332 -0.21 0.43 6.79
C LEU A 332 -1.44 -0.46 7.05
N LEU A 333 -2.66 0.05 6.82
CA LEU A 333 -3.89 -0.73 7.02
C LEU A 333 -3.99 -1.87 6.01
N ILE A 334 -3.70 -1.62 4.72
CA ILE A 334 -3.71 -2.66 3.68
C ILE A 334 -2.71 -3.77 4.01
N GLY A 335 -1.49 -3.40 4.41
CA GLY A 335 -0.46 -4.32 4.84
C GLY A 335 -0.88 -5.12 6.06
N PHE A 336 -1.41 -4.47 7.10
CA PHE A 336 -1.84 -5.11 8.33
C PHE A 336 -2.95 -6.14 8.10
N PHE A 337 -4.04 -5.76 7.42
CA PHE A 337 -5.16 -6.65 7.17
C PHE A 337 -4.79 -7.77 6.19
N GLY A 338 -4.02 -7.47 5.14
CA GLY A 338 -3.55 -8.47 4.18
C GLY A 338 -2.60 -9.49 4.82
N PHE A 339 -1.66 -9.02 5.66
CA PHE A 339 -0.74 -9.87 6.41
C PHE A 339 -1.50 -10.75 7.40
N SER A 340 -2.40 -10.17 8.21
CA SER A 340 -3.20 -10.92 9.19
C SER A 340 -4.06 -12.00 8.51
N TYR A 341 -4.68 -11.68 7.37
CA TYR A 341 -5.47 -12.63 6.60
C TYR A 341 -4.63 -13.78 6.03
N THR A 342 -3.48 -13.47 5.43
CA THR A 342 -2.61 -14.47 4.80
C THR A 342 -1.91 -15.36 5.83
N VAL A 343 -1.47 -14.81 6.96
CA VAL A 343 -0.96 -15.57 8.11
C VAL A 343 -2.02 -16.50 8.67
N LYS A 344 -3.26 -16.02 8.89
CA LYS A 344 -4.37 -16.86 9.32
C LYS A 344 -4.60 -18.02 8.34
N LYS A 345 -4.54 -17.76 7.02
CA LYS A 345 -4.69 -18.79 5.98
C LYS A 345 -3.54 -19.82 6.01
N LEU A 346 -2.30 -19.39 6.24
CA LEU A 346 -1.14 -20.29 6.39
C LEU A 346 -1.28 -21.18 7.64
N PHE A 347 -1.67 -20.58 8.77
CA PHE A 347 -1.90 -21.31 10.02
C PHE A 347 -3.01 -22.36 9.87
N LEU A 348 -4.14 -21.99 9.25
CA LEU A 348 -5.23 -22.93 8.97
C LEU A 348 -4.80 -24.08 8.04
N ARG A 349 -3.88 -23.84 7.09
CA ARG A 349 -3.36 -24.88 6.20
C ARG A 349 -2.42 -25.86 6.90
N GLN A 350 -1.69 -25.42 7.92
CA GLN A 350 -0.79 -26.29 8.72
C GLN A 350 -1.56 -27.19 9.68
N VAL A 351 -2.71 -26.73 10.19
CA VAL A 351 -3.53 -27.45 11.17
C VAL A 351 -4.61 -28.32 10.50
N ALA A 352 -4.90 -28.10 9.22
CA ALA A 352 -5.85 -28.92 8.48
C ALA A 352 -5.31 -30.34 8.25
N PRO A 353 -6.13 -31.40 8.40
CA PRO A 353 -5.78 -32.74 7.93
C PRO A 353 -5.47 -32.71 6.42
N GLU A 354 -4.86 -33.77 5.85
CA GLU A 354 -4.54 -33.87 4.40
C GLU A 354 -5.79 -33.68 3.51
N THR A 355 -6.21 -32.44 3.33
CA THR A 355 -7.36 -32.05 2.51
C THR A 355 -6.85 -31.92 1.08
N PRO A 356 -7.50 -32.57 0.10
CA PRO A 356 -7.10 -32.46 -1.30
C PRO A 356 -7.03 -31.01 -1.77
N ASP A 357 -6.06 -30.66 -2.62
CA ASP A 357 -5.84 -29.28 -3.10
C ASP A 357 -7.06 -28.65 -3.80
N TRP A 358 -7.99 -29.46 -4.29
CA TRP A 358 -9.23 -29.01 -4.93
C TRP A 358 -10.32 -28.60 -3.93
N MET A 359 -10.17 -28.92 -2.64
CA MET A 359 -11.21 -28.74 -1.63
C MET A 359 -11.20 -27.31 -1.06
N PRO A 360 -12.34 -26.60 -1.01
CA PRO A 360 -12.42 -25.31 -0.33
C PRO A 360 -12.26 -25.48 1.18
N ILE A 361 -11.40 -24.67 1.80
CA ILE A 361 -11.30 -24.59 3.26
C ILE A 361 -12.52 -23.81 3.78
N ILE A 362 -13.36 -24.47 4.57
CA ILE A 362 -14.50 -23.86 5.26
C ILE A 362 -14.26 -23.82 6.76
N ASP A 363 -14.74 -22.76 7.42
CA ASP A 363 -14.78 -22.65 8.87
C ASP A 363 -16.13 -23.18 9.34
N ALA A 364 -16.13 -24.38 9.91
CA ALA A 364 -17.33 -25.04 10.43
C ALA A 364 -17.03 -25.68 11.78
N GLU A 365 -18.03 -25.75 12.66
CA GLU A 365 -17.91 -26.38 13.97
C GLU A 365 -18.63 -27.72 13.95
N ILE A 366 -17.98 -28.78 14.44
CA ILE A 366 -18.56 -30.13 14.50
C ILE A 366 -19.08 -30.35 15.92
N ARG A 367 -20.36 -30.68 16.06
CA ARG A 367 -20.99 -30.97 17.35
C ARG A 367 -21.98 -32.12 17.21
N ASP A 368 -21.86 -33.14 18.04
CA ASP A 368 -22.75 -34.32 18.07
C ASP A 368 -22.96 -34.97 16.68
N GLY A 369 -21.89 -35.07 15.89
CA GLY A 369 -21.93 -35.65 14.53
C GLY A 369 -22.56 -34.74 13.46
N LYS A 370 -23.01 -33.53 13.81
CA LYS A 370 -23.55 -32.52 12.90
C LYS A 370 -22.52 -31.42 12.63
N MET A 371 -22.51 -30.89 11.41
CA MET A 371 -21.67 -29.75 11.05
C MET A 371 -22.50 -28.46 11.13
N ILE A 372 -22.10 -27.55 12.00
CA ILE A 372 -22.65 -26.20 12.16
C ILE A 372 -21.87 -25.26 11.24
N LEU A 373 -22.57 -24.65 10.28
CA LEU A 373 -21.97 -23.77 9.29
C LEU A 373 -21.79 -22.35 9.87
N LYS A 374 -20.66 -21.72 9.56
CA LYS A 374 -20.42 -20.31 9.87
C LYS A 374 -20.60 -19.43 8.63
N PRO A 375 -21.06 -18.18 8.81
CA PRO A 375 -21.21 -17.25 7.68
C PRO A 375 -19.83 -16.86 7.15
N LYS A 376 -19.75 -16.66 5.83
CA LYS A 376 -18.53 -16.28 5.10
C LYS A 376 -17.87 -15.00 5.63
N THR A 377 -18.66 -14.07 6.14
CA THR A 377 -18.18 -12.81 6.72
C THR A 377 -18.93 -12.56 8.02
N SER A 378 -18.18 -12.40 9.12
CA SER A 378 -18.80 -12.11 10.42
C SER A 378 -19.41 -10.71 10.42
N PRO A 379 -20.66 -10.53 10.89
CA PRO A 379 -21.28 -9.20 11.03
C PRO A 379 -20.40 -8.21 11.81
N ALA A 380 -19.74 -8.68 12.88
CA ALA A 380 -18.84 -7.86 13.68
C ALA A 380 -17.63 -7.37 12.87
N SER A 381 -17.07 -8.22 12.01
CA SER A 381 -15.93 -7.84 11.15
C SER A 381 -16.31 -6.77 10.11
N LYS A 382 -17.53 -6.84 9.57
CA LYS A 382 -18.08 -5.79 8.68
C LYS A 382 -18.24 -4.47 9.43
N MET A 383 -18.80 -4.51 10.63
CA MET A 383 -18.97 -3.32 11.47
C MET A 383 -17.62 -2.68 11.80
N ILE A 384 -16.63 -3.46 12.25
CA ILE A 384 -15.30 -2.94 12.59
C ILE A 384 -14.65 -2.29 11.35
N GLY A 385 -14.75 -2.92 10.18
CA GLY A 385 -14.22 -2.38 8.93
C GLY A 385 -14.84 -1.03 8.55
N ILE A 386 -16.17 -0.94 8.60
CA ILE A 386 -16.91 0.30 8.29
C ILE A 386 -16.63 1.37 9.35
N LEU A 387 -16.54 1.01 10.64
CA LEU A 387 -16.25 1.94 11.73
C LEU A 387 -14.86 2.57 11.60
N ILE A 388 -13.82 1.77 11.29
CA ILE A 388 -12.47 2.28 11.06
C ILE A 388 -12.47 3.25 9.87
N PHE A 389 -13.13 2.87 8.78
CA PHE A 389 -13.25 3.73 7.60
C PHE A 389 -13.98 5.05 7.92
N TRP A 390 -15.07 4.97 8.68
CA TRP A 390 -15.83 6.13 9.15
C TRP A 390 -14.98 7.07 10.02
N ILE A 391 -14.25 6.57 11.02
CA ILE A 391 -13.38 7.39 11.90
C ILE A 391 -12.34 8.15 11.08
N ILE A 392 -11.67 7.47 10.14
CA ILE A 392 -10.66 8.09 9.29
C ILE A 392 -11.28 9.18 8.42
N TRP A 393 -12.44 8.90 7.82
CA TRP A 393 -13.13 9.85 6.97
C TRP A 393 -13.64 11.07 7.73
N SER A 394 -14.25 10.86 8.90
CA SER A 394 -14.69 11.94 9.79
C SER A 394 -13.55 12.83 10.26
N LEU A 395 -12.36 12.26 10.50
CA LEU A 395 -11.17 13.04 10.82
C LEU A 395 -10.76 13.97 9.66
N ILE A 396 -10.81 13.47 8.42
CA ILE A 396 -10.53 14.27 7.22
C ILE A 396 -11.53 15.43 7.11
N VAL A 397 -12.83 15.14 7.19
CA VAL A 397 -13.88 16.17 7.08
C VAL A 397 -13.77 17.21 8.20
N TYR A 398 -13.57 16.78 9.45
CA TYR A 398 -13.35 17.68 10.59
C TYR A 398 -12.21 18.67 10.32
N PHE A 399 -11.07 18.18 9.83
CA PHE A 399 -9.92 19.05 9.53
C PHE A 399 -10.17 19.98 8.36
N MET A 400 -10.89 19.53 7.31
CA MET A 400 -11.28 20.40 6.19
C MET A 400 -12.20 21.53 6.64
N ILE A 401 -13.20 21.23 7.48
CA ILE A 401 -14.13 22.23 8.03
C ILE A 401 -13.38 23.20 8.95
N SER A 402 -12.56 22.68 9.88
CA SER A 402 -11.74 23.50 10.79
C SER A 402 -10.82 24.45 10.03
N ALA A 403 -10.22 23.98 8.93
CA ALA A 403 -9.38 24.82 8.08
C ALA A 403 -10.17 25.89 7.32
N ASN A 404 -11.37 25.58 6.83
CA ASN A 404 -12.26 26.55 6.18
C ASN A 404 -12.72 27.66 7.15
N ILE A 405 -13.09 27.30 8.38
CA ILE A 405 -13.44 28.27 9.44
C ILE A 405 -12.27 29.23 9.72
N LYS A 406 -11.03 28.73 9.65
CA LYS A 406 -9.80 29.52 9.82
C LYS A 406 -9.34 30.24 8.54
N GLY A 407 -10.17 30.29 7.49
CA GLY A 407 -9.88 30.98 6.22
C GLY A 407 -8.74 30.39 5.40
N ASN A 408 -8.34 29.14 5.68
CA ASN A 408 -7.21 28.46 5.02
C ASN A 408 -7.59 27.08 4.47
N GLY A 409 -8.89 26.79 4.38
CA GLY A 409 -9.40 25.49 3.97
C GLY A 409 -9.25 25.20 2.49
N PRO A 410 -9.40 23.92 2.10
CA PRO A 410 -9.59 23.55 0.69
C PRO A 410 -10.86 24.19 0.13
N PRO A 411 -11.04 24.24 -1.21
CA PRO A 411 -12.25 24.81 -1.83
C PRO A 411 -13.54 24.33 -1.15
N ILE A 412 -14.46 25.24 -0.88
CA ILE A 412 -15.70 24.95 -0.12
C ILE A 412 -16.49 23.81 -0.78
N LEU A 413 -16.60 23.81 -2.12
CA LEU A 413 -17.28 22.76 -2.87
C LEU A 413 -16.69 21.36 -2.60
N MET A 414 -15.37 21.24 -2.50
CA MET A 414 -14.71 19.98 -2.17
C MET A 414 -15.08 19.54 -0.76
N THR A 415 -15.08 20.46 0.20
CA THR A 415 -15.47 20.19 1.59
C THR A 415 -16.92 19.69 1.65
N VAL A 416 -17.84 20.33 0.92
CA VAL A 416 -19.24 19.90 0.83
C VAL A 416 -19.37 18.49 0.26
N ILE A 417 -18.67 18.16 -0.84
CA ILE A 417 -18.72 16.82 -1.45
C ILE A 417 -18.22 15.74 -0.46
N PHE A 418 -17.12 16.01 0.25
CA PHE A 418 -16.57 15.07 1.22
C PHE A 418 -17.48 14.88 2.45
N SER A 419 -18.15 15.95 2.90
CA SER A 419 -19.17 15.86 3.96
C SER A 419 -20.41 15.09 3.51
N LEU A 420 -20.88 15.27 2.27
CA LEU A 420 -21.99 14.46 1.74
C LEU A 420 -21.63 12.97 1.68
N PHE A 421 -20.39 12.65 1.33
CA PHE A 421 -19.89 11.28 1.36
C PHE A 421 -19.85 10.71 2.79
N GLU A 422 -19.46 11.51 3.79
CA GLU A 422 -19.49 11.13 5.21
C GLU A 422 -20.91 10.76 5.67
N ILE A 423 -21.93 11.49 5.23
CA ILE A 423 -23.34 11.16 5.54
C ILE A 423 -23.68 9.77 5.00
N GLY A 424 -23.25 9.44 3.77
CA GLY A 424 -23.43 8.12 3.19
C GLY A 424 -22.74 7.00 3.99
N ILE A 425 -21.49 7.22 4.42
CA ILE A 425 -20.76 6.26 5.28
C ILE A 425 -21.48 6.10 6.62
N THR A 426 -21.92 7.20 7.22
CA THR A 426 -22.65 7.19 8.50
C THR A 426 -23.95 6.40 8.39
N PHE A 427 -24.70 6.58 7.30
CA PHE A 427 -25.88 5.78 7.01
C PHE A 427 -25.53 4.29 6.86
N GLY A 428 -24.45 3.95 6.15
CA GLY A 428 -23.96 2.57 6.03
C GLY A 428 -23.52 1.95 7.37
N LEU A 429 -22.90 2.75 8.25
CA LEU A 429 -22.52 2.34 9.61
C LEU A 429 -23.76 2.06 10.46
N ILE A 430 -24.74 2.97 10.46
CA ILE A 430 -26.02 2.79 11.16
C ILE A 430 -26.74 1.56 10.60
N HIS A 431 -26.83 1.40 9.28
CA HIS A 431 -27.45 0.25 8.64
C HIS A 431 -26.78 -1.07 9.07
N THR A 432 -25.46 -1.10 9.14
CA THR A 432 -24.70 -2.29 9.58
C THR A 432 -24.84 -2.55 11.08
N LEU A 433 -24.93 -1.49 11.89
CA LEU A 433 -25.21 -1.60 13.32
C LEU A 433 -26.60 -2.19 13.56
N LEU A 434 -27.61 -1.69 12.85
CA LEU A 434 -28.99 -2.19 12.92
C LEU A 434 -29.09 -3.66 12.49
N SER A 435 -28.34 -4.08 11.46
CA SER A 435 -28.36 -5.47 10.99
C SER A 435 -27.76 -6.47 11.99
N MET A 436 -26.93 -6.02 12.95
CA MET A 436 -26.43 -6.90 14.01
C MET A 436 -27.51 -7.32 15.03
N PHE A 437 -28.60 -6.56 15.11
CA PHE A 437 -29.76 -6.87 15.95
C PHE A 437 -30.77 -7.79 15.24
N ASN A 438 -30.52 -8.15 13.98
CA ASN A 438 -31.36 -9.10 13.25
C ASN A 438 -31.30 -10.50 13.88
N ALA A 439 -32.33 -11.30 13.60
CA ALA A 439 -32.30 -12.72 13.92
C ALA A 439 -31.11 -13.39 13.21
N LYS A 440 -30.38 -14.23 13.95
CA LYS A 440 -29.18 -14.90 13.45
C LYS A 440 -29.54 -16.30 12.98
N PRO A 441 -29.31 -16.64 11.70
CA PRO A 441 -29.52 -17.99 11.22
C PRO A 441 -28.43 -18.93 11.73
N ILE A 442 -28.87 -20.05 12.30
CA ILE A 442 -28.03 -21.17 12.71
C ILE A 442 -28.39 -22.32 11.78
N LEU A 443 -27.43 -22.73 10.96
CA LEU A 443 -27.58 -23.83 10.01
C LEU A 443 -26.73 -25.02 10.45
N SER A 444 -27.32 -26.20 10.43
CA SER A 444 -26.61 -27.45 10.66
C SER A 444 -26.99 -28.50 9.63
N ILE A 445 -25.99 -29.26 9.17
CA ILE A 445 -26.17 -30.39 8.28
C ILE A 445 -25.92 -31.70 9.02
N SER A 446 -26.71 -32.72 8.66
CA SER A 446 -26.68 -34.06 9.28
C SER A 446 -25.48 -34.93 8.89
N THR A 447 -24.72 -34.53 7.87
CA THR A 447 -23.55 -35.25 7.38
C THR A 447 -22.32 -34.34 7.33
N LEU A 448 -21.14 -34.92 7.52
CA LEU A 448 -19.86 -34.21 7.38
C LEU A 448 -19.39 -34.15 5.91
N GLU A 449 -19.88 -35.06 5.07
CA GLU A 449 -19.49 -35.22 3.67
C GLU A 449 -20.72 -35.34 2.76
N PRO A 450 -21.44 -34.23 2.49
CA PRO A 450 -22.54 -34.27 1.53
C PRO A 450 -21.98 -34.54 0.13
N ARG A 451 -22.44 -35.61 -0.52
CA ARG A 451 -21.95 -36.07 -1.83
C ARG A 451 -22.97 -35.80 -2.94
N LEU A 452 -22.49 -35.66 -4.17
CA LEU A 452 -23.34 -35.63 -5.35
C LEU A 452 -24.23 -36.88 -5.40
N GLY A 453 -25.52 -36.70 -5.68
CA GLY A 453 -26.51 -37.78 -5.75
C GLY A 453 -26.97 -38.33 -4.39
N SER A 454 -26.47 -37.78 -3.27
CA SER A 454 -26.93 -38.15 -1.92
C SER A 454 -27.94 -37.13 -1.38
N SER A 455 -28.79 -37.59 -0.45
CA SER A 455 -29.65 -36.71 0.33
C SER A 455 -29.02 -36.40 1.68
N PHE A 456 -29.26 -35.21 2.21
CA PHE A 456 -28.94 -34.86 3.60
C PHE A 456 -30.02 -33.97 4.19
N ILE A 457 -30.17 -34.03 5.51
CA ILE A 457 -31.07 -33.15 6.26
C ILE A 457 -30.34 -31.84 6.57
N LEU A 458 -30.87 -30.73 6.07
CA LEU A 458 -30.53 -29.37 6.49
C LEU A 458 -31.49 -28.94 7.59
N SER A 459 -30.96 -28.68 8.78
CA SER A 459 -31.70 -28.10 9.90
C SER A 459 -31.35 -26.63 10.05
N TYR A 460 -32.38 -25.77 10.11
CA TYR A 460 -32.22 -24.32 10.27
C TYR A 460 -33.00 -23.84 11.48
N ALA A 461 -32.46 -22.86 12.18
CA ALA A 461 -33.14 -22.15 13.26
C ALA A 461 -32.71 -20.68 13.27
N LEU A 462 -33.66 -19.78 13.53
CA LEU A 462 -33.39 -18.36 13.71
C LEU A 462 -33.34 -18.04 15.20
N LYS A 463 -32.25 -17.41 15.66
CA LYS A 463 -32.10 -16.96 17.05
C LYS A 463 -32.25 -15.45 17.14
N GLY A 464 -33.13 -14.96 18.02
CA GLY A 464 -33.32 -13.54 18.29
C GLY A 464 -34.70 -13.03 17.85
N ARG A 465 -34.73 -11.89 17.16
CA ARG A 465 -35.97 -11.18 16.81
C ARG A 465 -36.61 -11.73 15.54
N VAL A 466 -37.23 -12.91 15.64
CA VAL A 466 -37.81 -13.65 14.49
C VAL A 466 -39.12 -13.03 13.98
N SER A 467 -39.95 -12.50 14.87
CA SER A 467 -41.29 -11.94 14.57
C SER A 467 -41.30 -10.71 13.66
N SER A 468 -40.15 -10.14 13.35
CA SER A 468 -40.03 -8.97 12.47
C SER A 468 -39.79 -9.34 11.01
N ILE A 469 -39.55 -10.63 10.72
CA ILE A 469 -39.29 -11.12 9.37
C ILE A 469 -40.62 -11.30 8.64
N SER A 470 -40.77 -10.67 7.47
CA SER A 470 -41.98 -10.80 6.65
C SER A 470 -41.90 -11.95 5.65
N LYS A 471 -40.70 -12.31 5.24
CA LYS A 471 -40.44 -13.40 4.29
C LYS A 471 -39.04 -13.99 4.53
N LEU A 472 -38.94 -15.31 4.60
CA LEU A 472 -37.67 -16.02 4.62
C LEU A 472 -37.50 -16.85 3.34
N LYS A 473 -36.34 -16.70 2.72
CA LYS A 473 -35.89 -17.50 1.59
C LYS A 473 -34.54 -18.13 1.92
N ILE A 474 -34.49 -19.46 1.88
CA ILE A 474 -33.27 -20.25 2.02
C ILE A 474 -33.05 -20.98 0.70
N THR A 475 -31.93 -20.70 0.04
CA THR A 475 -31.53 -21.38 -1.20
C THR A 475 -30.15 -21.97 -1.07
N ILE A 476 -29.91 -23.10 -1.74
CA ILE A 476 -28.57 -23.63 -1.94
C ILE A 476 -28.20 -23.31 -3.38
N GLU A 477 -27.10 -22.60 -3.57
CA GLU A 477 -26.60 -22.22 -4.89
C GLU A 477 -25.24 -22.85 -5.17
N GLY A 478 -25.13 -23.50 -6.33
CA GLY A 478 -23.87 -23.86 -6.96
C GLY A 478 -23.48 -22.79 -7.98
N ARG A 479 -22.36 -22.12 -7.75
CA ARG A 479 -21.81 -21.11 -8.68
C ARG A 479 -20.43 -21.46 -9.18
N GLU A 480 -20.21 -21.19 -10.46
CA GLU A 480 -18.90 -21.16 -11.08
C GLU A 480 -18.35 -19.73 -11.01
N GLU A 481 -17.11 -19.59 -10.53
CA GLU A 481 -16.32 -18.36 -10.65
C GLU A 481 -15.13 -18.64 -11.55
N ALA A 482 -15.06 -17.94 -12.69
CA ALA A 482 -13.96 -18.04 -13.63
C ALA A 482 -13.24 -16.69 -13.73
N THR A 483 -11.95 -16.67 -13.42
CA THR A 483 -11.08 -15.50 -13.54
C THR A 483 -10.22 -15.61 -14.79
N TYR A 484 -10.40 -14.68 -15.72
CA TYR A 484 -9.64 -14.63 -16.97
C TYR A 484 -9.10 -13.23 -17.25
N GLN A 485 -8.07 -13.17 -18.09
CA GLN A 485 -7.49 -11.91 -18.56
C GLN A 485 -8.24 -11.44 -19.80
N ARG A 486 -8.75 -10.21 -19.76
CA ARG A 486 -9.35 -9.51 -20.90
C ARG A 486 -8.51 -8.26 -21.20
N GLY A 487 -7.55 -8.40 -22.10
CA GLY A 487 -6.52 -7.38 -22.31
C GLY A 487 -5.58 -7.29 -21.11
N THR A 488 -5.38 -6.08 -20.57
CA THR A 488 -4.62 -5.83 -19.33
C THR A 488 -5.46 -5.97 -18.05
N ASN A 489 -6.77 -6.20 -18.17
CA ASN A 489 -7.69 -6.27 -17.03
C ASN A 489 -7.94 -7.72 -16.63
N THR A 490 -7.85 -8.00 -15.33
CA THR A 490 -8.31 -9.28 -14.75
C THR A 490 -9.80 -9.17 -14.45
N VAL A 491 -10.61 -10.01 -15.10
CA VAL A 491 -12.07 -10.04 -14.92
C VAL A 491 -12.45 -11.36 -14.28
N THR A 492 -13.36 -11.33 -13.30
CA THR A 492 -13.95 -12.52 -12.69
C THR A 492 -15.43 -12.57 -13.04
N ASP A 493 -15.82 -13.58 -13.81
CA ASP A 493 -17.20 -13.85 -14.14
C ASP A 493 -17.80 -14.85 -13.15
N LYS A 494 -19.09 -14.72 -12.86
CA LYS A 494 -19.82 -15.55 -11.90
C LYS A 494 -21.10 -16.05 -12.53
N SER A 495 -21.25 -17.36 -12.64
CA SER A 495 -22.43 -18.00 -13.19
C SER A 495 -23.01 -18.99 -12.18
N THR A 496 -24.30 -18.85 -11.85
CA THR A 496 -25.01 -19.83 -11.02
C THR A 496 -25.52 -20.95 -11.92
N PHE A 497 -25.06 -22.18 -11.70
CA PHE A 497 -25.46 -23.35 -12.50
C PHE A 497 -26.51 -24.21 -11.81
N SER A 498 -26.67 -24.08 -10.49
CA SER A 498 -27.69 -24.81 -9.73
C SER A 498 -28.27 -23.95 -8.62
N THR A 499 -29.59 -23.98 -8.46
CA THR A 499 -30.32 -23.32 -7.39
C THR A 499 -31.37 -24.28 -6.84
N ILE A 500 -31.23 -24.67 -5.58
CA ILE A 500 -32.16 -25.54 -4.87
C ILE A 500 -32.91 -24.69 -3.84
N ASN A 501 -34.23 -24.60 -3.98
CA ASN A 501 -35.08 -23.87 -3.04
C ASN A 501 -35.38 -24.76 -1.83
N VAL A 502 -34.97 -24.31 -0.64
CA VAL A 502 -35.19 -25.07 0.60
C VAL A 502 -36.44 -24.57 1.32
N VAL A 503 -36.49 -23.25 1.53
CA VAL A 503 -37.61 -22.54 2.15
C VAL A 503 -37.87 -21.29 1.33
N ASP A 504 -39.14 -21.04 1.01
CA ASP A 504 -39.64 -19.77 0.49
C ASP A 504 -41.03 -19.59 1.09
N THR A 505 -41.09 -18.97 2.27
CA THR A 505 -42.35 -18.82 3.02
C THR A 505 -42.42 -17.47 3.73
N SER A 506 -43.65 -16.99 3.91
CA SER A 506 -43.99 -15.83 4.73
C SER A 506 -44.60 -16.22 6.08
N THR A 507 -44.72 -17.52 6.36
CA THR A 507 -45.37 -18.04 7.57
C THR A 507 -44.37 -18.20 8.72
N GLU A 508 -44.56 -17.47 9.81
CA GLU A 508 -43.61 -17.41 10.95
C GLU A 508 -43.28 -18.77 11.58
N SER A 509 -44.27 -19.64 11.74
CA SER A 509 -44.06 -20.98 12.29
C SER A 509 -43.17 -21.87 11.40
N GLU A 510 -43.19 -21.66 10.09
CA GLU A 510 -42.45 -22.46 9.12
C GLU A 510 -41.00 -22.00 8.96
N PHE A 511 -40.72 -20.71 9.18
CA PHE A 511 -39.38 -20.15 9.03
C PHE A 511 -38.61 -20.00 10.35
N SER A 512 -39.26 -20.08 11.52
CA SER A 512 -38.59 -19.93 12.82
C SER A 512 -37.56 -21.02 13.11
N ALA A 513 -37.95 -22.28 12.85
CA ALA A 513 -37.07 -23.43 12.89
C ALA A 513 -37.68 -24.56 12.05
N GLY A 514 -36.83 -25.36 11.42
CA GLY A 514 -37.30 -26.49 10.63
C GLY A 514 -36.15 -27.36 10.14
N SER A 515 -36.51 -28.47 9.53
CA SER A 515 -35.58 -29.37 8.86
C SER A 515 -36.16 -29.78 7.52
N LYS A 516 -35.32 -29.77 6.48
CA LYS A 516 -35.68 -30.21 5.13
C LYS A 516 -34.67 -31.25 4.66
N GLU A 517 -35.15 -32.33 4.08
CA GLU A 517 -34.31 -33.24 3.30
C GLU A 517 -33.97 -32.58 1.96
N ILE A 518 -32.69 -32.59 1.61
CA ILE A 518 -32.15 -31.95 0.42
C ILE A 518 -31.48 -33.02 -0.43
N ASP A 519 -31.93 -33.14 -1.68
CA ASP A 519 -31.31 -33.99 -2.68
C ASP A 519 -30.32 -33.18 -3.52
N ILE A 520 -29.05 -33.59 -3.54
CA ILE A 520 -28.05 -32.97 -4.41
C ILE A 520 -28.07 -33.65 -5.77
N PRO A 521 -28.28 -32.91 -6.88
CA PRO A 521 -28.34 -33.51 -8.21
C PRO A 521 -27.05 -34.24 -8.56
N ALA A 522 -27.16 -35.50 -8.99
CA ALA A 522 -26.01 -36.34 -9.33
C ALA A 522 -25.27 -35.88 -10.60
N ASP A 523 -25.97 -35.15 -11.47
CA ASP A 523 -25.46 -34.55 -12.71
C ASP A 523 -24.81 -33.17 -12.50
N SER A 524 -24.80 -32.65 -11.26
CA SER A 524 -24.17 -31.38 -10.92
C SER A 524 -22.66 -31.51 -10.61
N MET A 525 -21.97 -30.38 -10.47
CA MET A 525 -20.52 -30.36 -10.22
C MET A 525 -20.20 -30.26 -8.72
N HIS A 526 -19.26 -31.07 -8.23
CA HIS A 526 -18.79 -31.02 -6.84
C HIS A 526 -18.04 -29.72 -6.54
N SER A 527 -17.89 -29.36 -5.26
CA SER A 527 -17.10 -28.18 -4.88
C SER A 527 -15.66 -28.34 -5.34
N PHE A 528 -15.12 -27.32 -6.01
CA PHE A 528 -13.81 -27.39 -6.63
C PHE A 528 -13.11 -26.04 -6.56
N VAL A 529 -11.83 -26.01 -6.22
CA VAL A 529 -11.01 -24.80 -6.19
C VAL A 529 -9.76 -25.03 -7.00
N ALA A 530 -9.58 -24.24 -8.06
CA ALA A 530 -8.33 -24.09 -8.78
C ALA A 530 -7.91 -22.62 -8.85
N SER A 531 -6.74 -22.37 -9.45
CA SER A 531 -6.15 -21.03 -9.57
C SER A 531 -7.06 -20.03 -10.29
N HIS A 532 -7.82 -20.48 -11.29
CA HIS A 532 -8.62 -19.61 -12.17
C HIS A 532 -10.11 -19.98 -12.21
N ASN A 533 -10.45 -21.22 -11.85
CA ASN A 533 -11.84 -21.69 -11.85
C ASN A 533 -12.20 -22.22 -10.47
N LYS A 534 -13.38 -21.88 -10.00
CA LYS A 534 -13.92 -22.35 -8.73
C LYS A 534 -15.37 -22.75 -8.91
N ILE A 535 -15.73 -23.89 -8.34
CA ILE A 535 -17.09 -24.32 -8.13
C ILE A 535 -17.37 -24.17 -6.64
N ILE A 536 -18.21 -23.20 -6.30
CA ILE A 536 -18.53 -22.85 -4.93
C ILE A 536 -20.00 -23.18 -4.69
N TRP A 537 -20.25 -24.02 -3.70
CA TRP A 537 -21.58 -24.23 -3.15
C TRP A 537 -21.76 -23.37 -1.91
N SER A 538 -22.90 -22.70 -1.80
CA SER A 538 -23.25 -21.95 -0.59
C SER A 538 -24.74 -21.96 -0.33
N ILE A 539 -25.09 -21.93 0.95
CA ILE A 539 -26.45 -21.74 1.42
C ILE A 539 -26.65 -20.24 1.63
N LYS A 540 -27.58 -19.64 0.88
CA LYS A 540 -27.99 -18.26 1.04
C LYS A 540 -29.23 -18.19 1.92
N VAL A 541 -29.17 -17.34 2.93
CA VAL A 541 -30.30 -17.01 3.79
C VAL A 541 -30.66 -15.55 3.57
N GLU A 542 -31.84 -15.34 2.99
CA GLU A 542 -32.41 -14.03 2.69
C GLU A 542 -33.69 -13.84 3.50
N GLY A 543 -33.68 -12.89 4.44
CA GLY A 543 -34.84 -12.53 5.24
C GLY A 543 -35.22 -11.09 5.00
N VAL A 544 -36.45 -10.84 4.55
CA VAL A 544 -36.96 -9.49 4.33
C VAL A 544 -37.52 -8.95 5.64
N ILE A 545 -37.13 -7.73 6.02
CA ILE A 545 -37.63 -7.06 7.21
C ILE A 545 -38.11 -5.66 6.81
N GLU A 546 -39.38 -5.36 7.06
CA GLU A 546 -39.95 -4.08 6.62
C GLU A 546 -39.32 -2.89 7.37
N ARG A 547 -38.86 -1.87 6.63
CA ARG A 547 -38.21 -0.65 7.15
C ARG A 547 -36.96 -0.92 8.03
N TRP A 548 -36.33 -2.07 7.85
CA TRP A 548 -35.12 -2.47 8.57
C TRP A 548 -34.13 -3.15 7.60
N PRO A 549 -32.83 -3.23 7.93
CA PRO A 549 -31.89 -4.02 7.13
C PRO A 549 -32.32 -5.49 6.97
N ASP A 550 -32.36 -5.97 5.73
CA ASP A 550 -32.60 -7.37 5.42
C ASP A 550 -31.49 -8.29 5.98
N ILE A 551 -31.86 -9.53 6.27
CA ILE A 551 -30.92 -10.62 6.53
C ILE A 551 -30.38 -11.09 5.18
N LYS A 552 -29.06 -11.02 4.97
CA LYS A 552 -28.37 -11.53 3.79
C LYS A 552 -27.08 -12.20 4.21
N GLU A 553 -27.16 -13.51 4.44
CA GLU A 553 -26.04 -14.33 4.87
C GLU A 553 -25.71 -15.45 3.88
N GLU A 554 -24.42 -15.72 3.70
CA GLU A 554 -23.90 -16.76 2.82
C GLU A 554 -23.07 -17.73 3.65
N PHE A 555 -23.48 -18.99 3.68
CA PHE A 555 -22.83 -20.08 4.40
C PHE A 555 -22.14 -21.00 3.39
N PRO A 556 -20.80 -21.07 3.38
CA PRO A 556 -20.07 -21.98 2.49
C PRO A 556 -20.45 -23.45 2.76
N LEU A 557 -20.64 -24.22 1.69
CA LEU A 557 -20.90 -25.66 1.74
C LEU A 557 -19.90 -26.40 0.84
N VAL A 558 -19.36 -27.52 1.31
CA VAL A 558 -18.46 -28.36 0.50
C VAL A 558 -19.21 -29.61 0.07
N ILE A 559 -19.44 -29.74 -1.24
CA ILE A 559 -20.03 -30.94 -1.84
C ILE A 559 -18.92 -31.81 -2.40
N PHE A 560 -18.96 -33.09 -2.05
CA PHE A 560 -17.98 -34.10 -2.44
C PHE A 560 -18.42 -34.82 -3.73
N PRO A 561 -17.46 -35.33 -4.53
CA PRO A 561 -17.77 -36.13 -5.70
C PRO A 561 -18.54 -37.41 -5.36
N VAL A 562 -19.18 -37.99 -6.38
CA VAL A 562 -19.81 -39.31 -6.30
C VAL A 562 -18.76 -40.35 -5.86
N LYS A 563 -19.19 -41.36 -5.09
CA LYS A 563 -18.30 -42.43 -4.63
C LYS A 563 -17.71 -43.23 -5.79
#